data_AF-A0A931CZP4-F1
#
_entry.id   AF-A0A931CZP4-F1
#
_cell.length_a   1.000
_cell.length_b   1.000
_cell.length_c   1.000
_cell.angle_alpha   90.00
_cell.angle_beta   90.00
_cell.angle_gamma   90.00
#
_symmetry.space_group_name_H-M   'P 1'
#
loop_
_entity.id
_entity.type
_entity.pdbx_description
1 polymer ?
#
loop_
_entity_poly.entity_id
_entity_poly.type
_entity_poly.pdbx_seq_one_letter_code
_entity_poly.pdbx_strand_id
1 'polypeptide(L)'
;MMKKIGRYTIAGLLGKGGMGRVFKVTYPVTGKVAALKLLDPAPLLAKLTPLKNLKEQFTREAVIMASIRHPHVVDILDFCQTDGQLYYVMDFFSISLGTLMGEWGEAEPTRVIPIDKAIHYTAQTLKGLECLHFFHIIHKDIKPANILITDQDTAKICDFGLSSRRGERQQDRHAGIRVGSPFYAAPEQETDPDHVDVTADIYSTGVMLYKMLTGQLPEKDGPAVSRLNPDLDAGWDRFLDIAMHADPSKRFQSAEAMAQNLEDLSRAWEEKKETVCAMPAYLETRPDGNGINLEKTGPVRSGPAKVPLKQARECFNLTRFMQPAHYPPDVLKPTGNHLVQDPRTGLTWQRSGTAFPVTWHQAKDYVDRLNAQAFGGHSDWRLPTLPELLTLARPPKKDRDHCVSSLFDLEQKRLWSVDKSTSVSAWYMDLEMGFVERSDLTGFYHVKAVRSGS
;
A
#
# COMPACT_ATOMS: atom_id res chain seq x y z
N MET A 1 13.32 -28.89 2.60
CA MET A 1 12.42 -27.73 2.77
C MET A 1 10.99 -28.25 2.80
N MET A 2 10.18 -27.91 3.80
CA MET A 2 8.76 -28.31 3.81
C MET A 2 8.07 -27.80 2.55
N LYS A 3 7.49 -28.71 1.76
CA LYS A 3 6.76 -28.35 0.53
C LYS A 3 5.29 -28.01 0.81
N LYS A 4 4.76 -28.43 1.97
CA LYS A 4 3.36 -28.26 2.38
C LYS A 4 3.22 -28.02 3.87
N ILE A 5 2.14 -27.37 4.28
CA ILE A 5 1.61 -27.31 5.65
C ILE A 5 0.16 -27.78 5.57
N GLY A 6 -0.16 -28.91 6.21
CA GLY A 6 -1.44 -29.59 5.99
C GLY A 6 -1.71 -29.82 4.50
N ARG A 7 -2.87 -29.35 4.02
CA ARG A 7 -3.27 -29.44 2.60
C ARG A 7 -2.69 -28.35 1.69
N TYR A 8 -2.05 -27.33 2.27
CA TYR A 8 -1.62 -26.13 1.56
C TYR A 8 -0.20 -26.28 1.02
N THR A 9 0.03 -25.88 -0.23
CA THR A 9 1.37 -25.90 -0.83
C THR A 9 2.07 -24.58 -0.56
N ILE A 10 3.30 -24.64 -0.02
CA ILE A 10 4.08 -23.42 0.29
C ILE A 10 4.63 -22.85 -1.01
N ALA A 11 4.30 -21.59 -1.29
CA ALA A 11 4.83 -20.83 -2.43
C ALA A 11 5.98 -19.89 -2.03
N GLY A 12 6.03 -19.46 -0.77
CA GLY A 12 7.10 -18.60 -0.26
C GLY A 12 6.89 -18.19 1.19
N LEU A 13 7.93 -17.66 1.82
CA LEU A 13 7.85 -17.03 3.14
C LEU A 13 7.54 -15.54 2.96
N LEU A 14 6.49 -15.06 3.63
CA LEU A 14 6.09 -13.64 3.63
C LEU A 14 6.72 -12.87 4.78
N GLY A 15 6.82 -13.49 5.96
CA GLY A 15 7.37 -12.84 7.14
C GLY A 15 7.68 -13.81 8.29
N LYS A 16 8.49 -13.35 9.23
CA LYS A 16 8.76 -14.04 10.51
C LYS A 16 8.58 -13.03 11.64
N GLY A 17 7.83 -13.41 12.67
CA GLY A 17 7.62 -12.62 13.88
C GLY A 17 7.90 -13.43 15.14
N GLY A 18 7.65 -12.84 16.32
CA GLY A 18 7.92 -13.49 17.60
C GLY A 18 7.11 -14.76 17.83
N MET A 19 5.83 -14.76 17.44
CA MET A 19 4.91 -15.88 17.64
C MET A 19 4.88 -16.88 16.47
N GLY A 20 5.45 -16.56 15.30
CA GLY A 20 5.30 -17.46 14.16
C GLY A 20 5.86 -16.98 12.84
N ARG A 21 5.57 -17.77 11.80
CA ARG A 21 5.94 -17.49 10.41
C ARG A 21 4.71 -17.36 9.54
N VAL A 22 4.73 -16.42 8.61
CA VAL A 22 3.65 -16.25 7.63
C VAL A 22 4.17 -16.73 6.27
N PHE A 23 3.42 -17.62 5.64
CA PHE A 23 3.73 -18.18 4.33
C PHE A 23 2.69 -17.75 3.31
N LYS A 24 3.15 -17.50 2.09
CA LYS A 24 2.27 -17.51 0.92
C LYS A 24 2.03 -18.97 0.57
N VAL A 25 0.77 -19.34 0.45
CA VAL A 25 0.35 -20.70 0.12
C VAL A 25 -0.66 -20.71 -1.01
N THR A 26 -0.81 -21.87 -1.65
CA THR A 26 -1.88 -22.12 -2.62
C THR A 26 -2.82 -23.20 -2.10
N TYR A 27 -4.12 -22.97 -2.31
CA TYR A 27 -5.15 -23.98 -2.10
C TYR A 27 -4.96 -25.14 -3.09
N PRO A 28 -5.11 -26.39 -2.63
CA PRO A 28 -5.15 -27.52 -3.54
C PRO A 28 -6.36 -27.40 -4.48
N VAL A 29 -6.23 -27.94 -5.69
CA VAL A 29 -7.26 -27.93 -6.76
C VAL A 29 -7.53 -26.55 -7.36
N THR A 30 -7.94 -25.56 -6.58
CA THR A 30 -8.33 -24.23 -7.10
C THR A 30 -7.13 -23.37 -7.49
N GLY A 31 -5.96 -23.61 -6.88
CA GLY A 31 -4.78 -22.77 -7.07
C GLY A 31 -4.91 -21.36 -6.46
N LYS A 32 -6.00 -21.05 -5.73
CA LYS A 32 -6.18 -19.74 -5.06
C LYS A 32 -5.01 -19.50 -4.12
N VAL A 33 -4.44 -18.30 -4.16
CA VAL A 33 -3.36 -17.86 -3.27
C VAL A 33 -3.96 -17.37 -1.94
N ALA A 34 -3.30 -17.68 -0.84
CA ALA A 34 -3.64 -17.20 0.50
C ALA A 34 -2.39 -17.01 1.36
N ALA A 35 -2.56 -16.37 2.52
CA ALA A 35 -1.54 -16.25 3.55
C ALA A 35 -1.83 -17.25 4.67
N LEU A 36 -0.80 -17.93 5.16
CA LEU A 36 -0.90 -18.91 6.24
C LEU A 36 0.04 -18.50 7.36
N LYS A 37 -0.49 -18.16 8.53
CA LYS A 37 0.31 -17.92 9.74
C LYS A 37 0.44 -19.25 10.47
N LEU A 38 1.67 -19.68 10.68
CA LEU A 38 2.05 -20.89 11.41
C LEU A 38 2.57 -20.48 12.79
N LEU A 39 2.01 -21.08 13.83
CA LEU A 39 2.56 -20.97 15.18
C LEU A 39 3.94 -21.62 15.21
N ASP A 40 4.97 -20.79 15.30
CA ASP A 40 6.37 -21.20 15.31
C ASP A 40 7.17 -20.18 16.12
N PRO A 41 7.03 -20.22 17.46
CA PRO A 41 7.55 -19.18 18.32
C PRO A 41 9.08 -19.13 18.29
N ALA A 42 9.62 -17.91 18.30
CA ALA A 42 11.07 -17.70 18.36
C ALA A 42 11.66 -18.34 19.63
N PRO A 43 12.93 -18.81 19.60
CA PRO A 43 13.53 -19.54 20.73
C PRO A 43 13.48 -18.80 22.07
N LEU A 44 13.60 -17.46 22.05
CA LEU A 44 13.50 -16.64 23.26
C LEU A 44 12.09 -16.66 23.83
N LEU A 45 11.06 -16.46 22.99
CA LEU A 45 9.67 -16.47 23.41
C LEU A 45 9.26 -17.85 23.94
N ALA A 46 9.69 -18.92 23.27
CA ALA A 46 9.45 -20.29 23.69
C ALA A 46 10.08 -20.66 25.05
N LYS A 47 11.14 -19.95 25.47
CA LYS A 47 11.74 -20.10 26.80
C LYS A 47 11.00 -19.31 27.87
N LEU A 48 10.49 -18.14 27.50
CA LEU A 48 9.84 -17.20 28.40
C LEU A 48 8.39 -17.59 28.68
N THR A 49 7.68 -18.11 27.68
CA THR A 49 6.25 -18.39 27.77
C THR A 49 5.96 -19.88 27.56
N PRO A 50 5.16 -20.53 28.42
CA PRO A 50 4.76 -21.92 28.22
C PRO A 50 4.07 -22.11 26.86
N LEU A 51 4.39 -23.20 26.16
CA LEU A 51 3.82 -23.50 24.84
C LEU A 51 2.28 -23.55 24.86
N LYS A 52 1.69 -23.98 25.98
CA LYS A 52 0.24 -24.00 26.16
C LYS A 52 -0.36 -22.59 26.03
N ASN A 53 0.23 -21.61 26.71
CA ASN A 53 -0.24 -20.22 26.68
C ASN A 53 -0.08 -19.63 25.27
N LEU A 54 1.04 -19.92 24.59
CA LEU A 54 1.24 -19.49 23.19
C LEU A 54 0.19 -20.08 22.24
N LYS A 55 -0.18 -21.36 22.42
CA LYS A 55 -1.25 -22.00 21.64
C LYS A 55 -2.63 -21.38 21.93
N GLU A 56 -2.92 -21.07 23.18
CA GLU A 56 -4.17 -20.41 23.60
C GLU A 56 -4.27 -19.00 23.01
N GLN A 57 -3.19 -18.20 23.09
CA GLN A 57 -3.12 -16.87 22.48
C GLN A 57 -3.30 -16.94 20.96
N PHE A 58 -2.61 -17.86 20.29
CA PHE A 58 -2.72 -18.03 18.83
C PHE A 58 -4.12 -18.46 18.38
N THR A 59 -4.74 -19.40 19.12
CA THR A 59 -6.11 -19.86 18.83
C THR A 59 -7.10 -18.72 19.06
N ARG A 60 -6.92 -17.95 20.12
CA ARG A 60 -7.76 -16.80 20.44
C ARG A 60 -7.70 -15.72 19.38
N GLU A 61 -6.49 -15.38 18.91
CA GLU A 61 -6.28 -14.42 17.81
C GLU A 61 -7.13 -14.82 16.59
N ALA A 62 -7.01 -16.08 16.17
CA ALA A 62 -7.75 -16.58 15.02
C ALA A 62 -9.27 -16.59 15.24
N VAL A 63 -9.74 -16.98 16.43
CA VAL A 63 -11.18 -16.97 16.77
C VAL A 63 -11.76 -15.56 16.77
N ILE A 64 -11.02 -14.59 17.33
CA ILE A 64 -11.42 -13.18 17.33
C ILE A 64 -11.54 -12.69 15.89
N MET A 65 -10.51 -12.89 15.07
CA MET A 65 -10.53 -12.46 13.67
C MET A 65 -11.63 -13.14 12.86
N ALA A 66 -11.85 -14.45 13.06
CA ALA A 66 -12.89 -15.20 12.36
C ALA A 66 -14.32 -14.77 12.74
N SER A 67 -14.51 -14.15 13.91
CA SER A 67 -15.82 -13.64 14.33
C SER A 67 -16.19 -12.30 13.69
N ILE A 68 -15.24 -11.64 13.03
CA ILE A 68 -15.41 -10.32 12.42
C ILE A 68 -15.44 -10.47 10.91
N ARG A 69 -16.51 -9.96 10.29
CA ARG A 69 -16.59 -9.83 8.84
C ARG A 69 -16.82 -8.38 8.49
N HIS A 70 -15.80 -7.73 7.93
CA HIS A 70 -15.86 -6.30 7.63
C HIS A 70 -15.01 -5.95 6.39
N PRO A 71 -15.45 -5.02 5.52
CA PRO A 71 -14.70 -4.65 4.31
C PRO A 71 -13.25 -4.20 4.60
N HIS A 72 -13.00 -3.62 5.78
CA HIS A 72 -11.70 -3.08 6.19
C HIS A 72 -10.95 -3.94 7.21
N VAL A 73 -11.33 -5.21 7.37
CA VAL A 73 -10.60 -6.21 8.15
C VAL A 73 -10.29 -7.41 7.25
N VAL A 74 -9.14 -8.06 7.45
CA VAL A 74 -8.79 -9.27 6.72
C VAL A 74 -9.62 -10.45 7.20
N ASP A 75 -10.17 -11.21 6.26
CA ASP A 75 -10.97 -12.40 6.56
C ASP A 75 -10.08 -13.62 6.86
N ILE A 76 -10.41 -14.34 7.94
CA ILE A 76 -9.90 -15.68 8.22
C ILE A 76 -10.70 -16.70 7.40
N LEU A 77 -9.98 -17.52 6.64
CA LEU A 77 -10.56 -18.51 5.74
C LEU A 77 -10.60 -19.91 6.36
N ASP A 78 -9.63 -20.23 7.23
CA ASP A 78 -9.49 -21.56 7.83
C ASP A 78 -8.63 -21.50 9.11
N PHE A 79 -8.90 -22.39 10.06
CA PHE A 79 -8.07 -22.64 11.23
C PHE A 79 -7.86 -24.15 11.38
N CYS A 80 -6.61 -24.57 11.48
CA CYS A 80 -6.25 -25.97 11.38
C CYS A 80 -5.16 -26.37 12.38
N GLN A 81 -5.17 -27.66 12.72
CA GLN A 81 -4.07 -28.33 13.40
C GLN A 81 -3.64 -29.54 12.58
N THR A 82 -2.35 -29.66 12.28
CA THR A 82 -1.80 -30.85 11.59
C THR A 82 -0.43 -31.17 12.16
N ASP A 83 -0.18 -32.45 12.46
CA ASP A 83 1.09 -32.92 13.05
C ASP A 83 1.53 -32.12 14.29
N GLY A 84 0.56 -31.72 15.12
CA GLY A 84 0.79 -30.92 16.33
C GLY A 84 1.07 -29.43 16.10
N GLN A 85 1.14 -28.98 14.85
CA GLN A 85 1.32 -27.58 14.46
C GLN A 85 -0.03 -26.88 14.29
N LEU A 86 -0.19 -25.70 14.89
CA LEU A 86 -1.36 -24.82 14.71
C LEU A 86 -1.06 -23.79 13.63
N TYR A 87 -2.03 -23.59 12.74
CA TYR A 87 -1.95 -22.54 11.74
C TYR A 87 -3.35 -22.07 11.33
N TYR A 88 -3.42 -20.85 10.82
CA TYR A 88 -4.64 -20.32 10.22
C TYR A 88 -4.34 -19.70 8.87
N VAL A 89 -5.36 -19.69 8.01
CA VAL A 89 -5.30 -19.20 6.64
C VAL A 89 -6.17 -17.95 6.53
N MET A 90 -5.67 -16.95 5.84
CA MET A 90 -6.33 -15.67 5.63
C MET A 90 -6.15 -15.20 4.19
N ASP A 91 -6.95 -14.23 3.77
CA ASP A 91 -6.77 -13.62 2.46
C ASP A 91 -5.36 -13.02 2.31
N PHE A 92 -4.83 -13.12 1.09
CA PHE A 92 -3.51 -12.61 0.75
C PHE A 92 -3.62 -11.40 -0.17
N PHE A 93 -2.93 -10.33 0.21
CA PHE A 93 -2.74 -9.15 -0.62
C PHE A 93 -1.25 -8.89 -0.79
N SER A 94 -0.82 -8.57 -2.00
CA SER A 94 0.60 -8.41 -2.34
C SER A 94 1.19 -7.08 -1.87
N ILE A 95 0.36 -6.15 -1.41
CA ILE A 95 0.75 -4.79 -1.05
C ILE A 95 0.27 -4.49 0.37
N SER A 96 1.16 -3.95 1.19
CA SER A 96 0.81 -3.22 2.41
C SER A 96 1.01 -1.71 2.19
N LEU A 97 0.42 -0.89 3.05
CA LEU A 97 0.66 0.55 3.06
C LEU A 97 2.15 0.86 3.26
N GLY A 98 2.86 0.06 4.08
CA GLY A 98 4.32 0.16 4.21
C GLY A 98 5.05 -0.07 2.88
N THR A 99 4.58 -1.04 2.08
CA THR A 99 5.12 -1.26 0.72
C THR A 99 4.84 -0.07 -0.18
N LEU A 100 3.64 0.53 -0.13
CA LEU A 100 3.33 1.75 -0.89
C LEU A 100 4.23 2.92 -0.49
N MET A 101 4.48 3.09 0.81
CA MET A 101 5.37 4.11 1.35
C MET A 101 6.86 3.83 1.05
N GLY A 102 7.22 2.60 0.66
CA GLY A 102 8.62 2.21 0.47
C GLY A 102 9.34 2.02 1.80
N GLU A 103 8.59 1.62 2.82
CA GLU A 103 9.05 1.39 4.17
C GLU A 103 9.74 0.01 4.24
N TRP A 104 11.06 0.01 4.15
CA TRP A 104 11.89 -1.19 4.32
C TRP A 104 12.43 -1.33 5.76
N GLY A 105 12.26 -0.29 6.59
CA GLY A 105 12.58 -0.24 8.01
C GLY A 105 11.76 0.87 8.69
N GLU A 106 11.33 0.63 9.92
CA GLU A 106 10.28 1.44 10.58
C GLU A 106 10.68 2.91 10.84
N ALA A 107 11.99 3.23 10.90
CA ALA A 107 12.50 4.56 11.23
C ALA A 107 12.96 5.40 10.03
N GLU A 108 12.99 4.84 8.83
CA GLU A 108 13.56 5.52 7.66
C GLU A 108 12.54 6.49 7.02
N PRO A 109 13.00 7.60 6.40
CA PRO A 109 12.16 8.42 5.55
C PRO A 109 11.52 7.57 4.44
N THR A 110 10.26 7.86 4.15
CA THR A 110 9.43 7.14 3.19
C THR A 110 8.92 8.06 2.08
N ARG A 111 8.28 7.47 1.07
CA ARG A 111 7.51 8.23 0.08
C ARG A 111 6.35 8.94 0.78
N VAL A 112 6.16 10.21 0.43
CA VAL A 112 4.94 10.95 0.79
C VAL A 112 3.78 10.41 -0.03
N ILE A 113 2.70 10.06 0.64
CA ILE A 113 1.43 9.64 0.04
C ILE A 113 0.60 10.90 -0.23
N PRO A 114 -0.02 11.05 -1.43
CA PRO A 114 -0.90 12.18 -1.73
C PRO A 114 -2.01 12.34 -0.69
N ILE A 115 -2.41 13.57 -0.39
CA ILE A 115 -3.38 13.89 0.67
C ILE A 115 -4.69 13.12 0.49
N ASP A 116 -5.26 13.12 -0.72
CA ASP A 116 -6.48 12.36 -1.06
C ASP A 116 -6.37 10.88 -0.68
N LYS A 117 -5.19 10.29 -0.92
CA LYS A 117 -4.90 8.89 -0.62
C LYS A 117 -4.67 8.64 0.87
N ALA A 118 -3.96 9.55 1.53
CA ALA A 118 -3.76 9.47 2.97
C ALA A 118 -5.09 9.54 3.72
N ILE A 119 -6.00 10.44 3.30
CA ILE A 119 -7.39 10.50 3.80
C ILE A 119 -8.11 9.19 3.51
N HIS A 120 -8.11 8.73 2.25
CA HIS A 120 -8.81 7.51 1.82
C HIS A 120 -8.40 6.28 2.64
N TYR A 121 -7.10 6.01 2.80
CA TYR A 121 -6.64 4.87 3.59
C TYR A 121 -6.88 5.05 5.09
N THR A 122 -6.76 6.26 5.62
CA THR A 122 -7.02 6.53 7.04
C THR A 122 -8.49 6.35 7.38
N ALA A 123 -9.40 6.91 6.57
CA ALA A 123 -10.84 6.77 6.76
C ALA A 123 -11.27 5.29 6.75
N GLN A 124 -10.74 4.50 5.82
CA GLN A 124 -11.01 3.07 5.76
C GLN A 124 -10.42 2.29 6.95
N THR A 125 -9.22 2.67 7.40
CA THR A 125 -8.63 2.10 8.62
C THR A 125 -9.51 2.42 9.84
N LEU A 126 -9.99 3.65 9.97
CA LEU A 126 -10.88 4.06 11.06
C LEU A 126 -12.20 3.29 11.05
N LYS A 127 -12.81 3.06 9.88
CA LYS A 127 -14.00 2.18 9.76
C LYS A 127 -13.70 0.74 10.21
N GLY A 128 -12.50 0.22 9.88
CA GLY A 128 -12.05 -1.07 10.39
C GLY A 128 -11.93 -1.08 11.91
N LEU A 129 -11.28 -0.08 12.49
CA LEU A 129 -11.10 0.08 13.93
C LEU A 129 -12.43 0.25 14.67
N GLU A 130 -13.36 1.02 14.12
CA GLU A 130 -14.72 1.18 14.67
C GLU A 130 -15.41 -0.18 14.86
N CYS A 131 -15.34 -1.05 13.85
CA CYS A 131 -15.86 -2.41 13.94
C CYS A 131 -15.16 -3.22 15.04
N LEU A 132 -13.82 -3.15 15.13
CA LEU A 132 -13.07 -3.86 16.18
C LEU A 132 -13.44 -3.36 17.58
N HIS A 133 -13.53 -2.04 17.75
CA HIS A 133 -13.84 -1.38 19.01
C HIS A 133 -15.28 -1.69 19.46
N PHE A 134 -16.23 -1.79 18.52
CA PHE A 134 -17.59 -2.26 18.78
C PHE A 134 -17.61 -3.67 19.39
N PHE A 135 -16.77 -4.58 18.90
CA PHE A 135 -16.59 -5.92 19.47
C PHE A 135 -15.60 -5.96 20.66
N HIS A 136 -15.29 -4.80 21.24
CA HIS A 136 -14.39 -4.63 22.38
C HIS A 136 -12.97 -5.16 22.16
N ILE A 137 -12.48 -5.13 20.93
CA ILE A 137 -11.13 -5.54 20.54
C ILE A 137 -10.29 -4.30 20.30
N ILE A 138 -9.15 -4.20 20.98
CA ILE A 138 -8.16 -3.15 20.77
C ILE A 138 -7.00 -3.76 19.99
N HIS A 139 -6.58 -3.13 18.89
CA HIS A 139 -5.58 -3.73 17.99
C HIS A 139 -4.15 -3.64 18.54
N LYS A 140 -3.77 -2.48 19.09
CA LYS A 140 -2.47 -2.19 19.76
C LYS A 140 -1.22 -2.22 18.87
N ASP A 141 -1.37 -2.41 17.57
CA ASP A 141 -0.27 -2.47 16.61
C ASP A 141 -0.68 -1.94 15.23
N ILE A 142 -1.40 -0.81 15.20
CA ILE A 142 -1.72 -0.15 13.95
C ILE A 142 -0.45 0.50 13.40
N LYS A 143 -0.06 0.08 12.19
CA LYS A 143 1.11 0.60 11.46
C LYS A 143 0.98 0.29 9.97
N PRO A 144 1.74 0.96 9.09
CA PRO A 144 1.69 0.73 7.64
C PRO A 144 1.87 -0.73 7.21
N ALA A 145 2.69 -1.53 7.93
CA ALA A 145 2.88 -2.94 7.62
C ALA A 145 1.64 -3.82 7.87
N ASN A 146 0.75 -3.39 8.77
CA ASN A 146 -0.46 -4.10 9.17
C ASN A 146 -1.73 -3.59 8.46
N ILE A 147 -1.57 -2.63 7.54
CA ILE A 147 -2.64 -2.17 6.65
C ILE A 147 -2.37 -2.73 5.25
N LEU A 148 -3.12 -3.76 4.85
CA LEU A 148 -3.05 -4.35 3.52
C LEU A 148 -3.88 -3.55 2.53
N ILE A 149 -3.38 -3.42 1.29
CA ILE A 149 -4.06 -2.70 0.22
C ILE A 149 -4.46 -3.68 -0.86
N THR A 150 -5.76 -3.76 -1.13
CA THR A 150 -6.31 -4.62 -2.17
C THR A 150 -5.98 -4.10 -3.57
N ASP A 151 -6.24 -4.94 -4.57
CA ASP A 151 -6.20 -4.61 -5.99
C ASP A 151 -7.27 -3.56 -6.37
N GLN A 152 -8.35 -3.47 -5.59
CA GLN A 152 -9.39 -2.45 -5.68
C GLN A 152 -9.10 -1.21 -4.80
N ASP A 153 -7.84 -0.99 -4.42
CA ASP A 153 -7.42 0.22 -3.69
C ASP A 153 -8.11 0.38 -2.31
N THR A 154 -8.50 -0.74 -1.68
CA THR A 154 -9.14 -0.79 -0.36
C THR A 154 -8.14 -1.17 0.72
N ALA A 155 -8.13 -0.46 1.84
CA ALA A 155 -7.36 -0.76 3.04
C ALA A 155 -8.07 -1.79 3.91
N LYS A 156 -7.31 -2.78 4.39
CA LYS A 156 -7.73 -3.83 5.32
C LYS A 156 -6.72 -4.01 6.44
N ILE A 157 -7.20 -3.99 7.68
CA ILE A 157 -6.40 -4.24 8.88
C ILE A 157 -6.08 -5.74 8.99
N CYS A 158 -4.82 -6.06 9.29
CA CYS A 158 -4.34 -7.41 9.56
C CYS A 158 -3.44 -7.48 10.82
N ASP A 159 -3.09 -8.71 11.20
CA ASP A 159 -2.16 -9.05 12.30
C ASP A 159 -2.58 -8.59 13.71
N PHE A 160 -3.39 -9.43 14.37
CA PHE A 160 -3.95 -9.19 15.69
C PHE A 160 -3.05 -9.73 16.81
N GLY A 161 -1.77 -9.97 16.54
CA GLY A 161 -0.84 -10.65 17.47
C GLY A 161 -0.61 -9.93 18.81
N LEU A 162 -0.97 -8.65 18.90
CA LEU A 162 -0.93 -7.86 20.14
C LEU A 162 -2.33 -7.43 20.63
N SER A 163 -3.38 -7.85 19.93
CA SER A 163 -4.75 -7.46 20.26
C SER A 163 -5.21 -8.03 21.60
N SER A 164 -6.11 -7.33 22.26
CA SER A 164 -6.72 -7.78 23.51
C SER A 164 -8.17 -7.33 23.59
N ARG A 165 -8.98 -8.05 24.38
CA ARG A 165 -10.31 -7.55 24.74
C ARG A 165 -10.22 -6.44 25.78
N ARG A 166 -11.14 -5.49 25.76
CA ARG A 166 -11.20 -4.43 26.78
C ARG A 166 -11.33 -5.04 28.19
N GLY A 167 -10.50 -4.58 29.12
CA GLY A 167 -10.48 -5.05 30.52
C GLY A 167 -9.70 -6.36 30.74
N GLU A 168 -9.08 -6.91 29.70
CA GLU A 168 -8.26 -8.10 29.82
C GLU A 168 -6.82 -7.78 30.26
N ARG A 169 -6.39 -8.41 31.36
CA ARG A 169 -4.99 -8.40 31.79
C ARG A 169 -4.19 -9.41 30.97
N GLN A 170 -3.11 -8.98 30.31
CA GLN A 170 -2.17 -9.92 29.71
C GLN A 170 -1.35 -10.59 30.82
N GLN A 171 -1.73 -11.81 31.20
CA GLN A 171 -1.12 -12.56 32.31
C GLN A 171 0.34 -12.99 32.05
N ASP A 172 0.81 -12.94 30.80
CA ASP A 172 2.14 -13.39 30.37
C ASP A 172 3.05 -12.24 29.88
N ARG A 173 3.00 -11.07 30.54
CA ARG A 173 3.94 -9.99 30.26
C ARG A 173 5.21 -10.14 31.07
N HIS A 174 6.31 -10.42 30.40
CA HIS A 174 7.64 -10.36 31.01
C HIS A 174 8.05 -8.89 31.14
N ALA A 175 8.40 -8.46 32.35
CA ALA A 175 8.89 -7.12 32.61
C ALA A 175 10.07 -6.78 31.66
N GLY A 176 9.95 -5.68 30.92
CA GLY A 176 10.99 -5.20 29.98
C GLY A 176 10.77 -5.51 28.50
N ILE A 177 9.69 -6.22 28.12
CA ILE A 177 9.31 -6.39 26.70
C ILE A 177 8.38 -5.24 26.28
N ARG A 178 8.83 -4.41 25.33
CA ARG A 178 8.01 -3.34 24.73
C ARG A 178 6.84 -3.95 23.96
N VAL A 179 5.62 -3.47 24.21
CA VAL A 179 4.39 -3.93 23.55
C VAL A 179 4.03 -2.94 22.45
N GLY A 180 3.86 -3.44 21.22
CA GLY A 180 3.63 -2.62 20.04
C GLY A 180 4.92 -2.33 19.27
N SER A 181 4.77 -1.70 18.12
CA SER A 181 5.91 -1.30 17.30
C SER A 181 6.51 0.02 17.82
N PRO A 182 7.83 0.12 18.08
CA PRO A 182 8.43 1.20 18.87
C PRO A 182 8.15 2.64 18.42
N PHE A 183 7.79 2.82 17.15
CA PHE A 183 7.56 4.14 16.55
C PHE A 183 6.08 4.51 16.41
N TYR A 184 5.17 3.56 16.61
CA TYR A 184 3.72 3.74 16.42
C TYR A 184 2.92 3.54 17.70
N ALA A 185 3.49 2.84 18.69
CA ALA A 185 2.82 2.54 19.95
C ALA A 185 2.53 3.81 20.75
N ALA A 186 1.34 3.87 21.33
CA ALA A 186 0.96 4.97 22.21
C ALA A 186 1.78 4.93 23.52
N PRO A 187 2.11 6.08 24.14
CA PRO A 187 2.94 6.11 25.35
C PRO A 187 2.43 5.24 26.50
N GLU A 188 1.11 5.17 26.69
CA GLU A 188 0.47 4.35 27.72
C GLU A 188 0.60 2.84 27.49
N GLN A 189 0.90 2.40 26.26
CA GLN A 189 1.24 0.99 26.00
C GLN A 189 2.57 0.59 26.65
N GLU A 190 3.42 1.55 27.01
CA GLU A 190 4.64 1.30 27.78
C GLU A 190 4.46 1.64 29.26
N THR A 191 3.79 2.74 29.59
CA THR A 191 3.70 3.24 30.97
C THR A 191 2.59 2.59 31.80
N ASP A 192 1.46 2.23 31.18
CA ASP A 192 0.33 1.57 31.84
C ASP A 192 -0.36 0.55 30.90
N PRO A 193 0.34 -0.53 30.55
CA PRO A 193 -0.07 -1.42 29.46
C PRO A 193 -1.35 -2.21 29.79
N ASP A 194 -1.77 -2.27 31.07
CA ASP A 194 -2.95 -2.98 31.56
C ASP A 194 -4.25 -2.14 31.45
N HIS A 195 -4.14 -0.81 31.32
CA HIS A 195 -5.29 0.10 31.18
C HIS A 195 -5.38 0.74 29.79
N VAL A 196 -4.66 0.21 28.81
CA VAL A 196 -4.75 0.62 27.41
C VAL A 196 -6.18 0.40 26.89
N ASP A 197 -6.77 1.45 26.33
CA ASP A 197 -8.08 1.42 25.69
C ASP A 197 -8.00 1.71 24.18
N VAL A 198 -9.15 2.00 23.56
CA VAL A 198 -9.27 2.25 22.12
C VAL A 198 -8.47 3.47 21.64
N THR A 199 -8.15 4.42 22.53
CA THR A 199 -7.43 5.65 22.20
C THR A 199 -5.95 5.40 21.85
N ALA A 200 -5.42 4.21 22.15
CA ALA A 200 -4.10 3.79 21.66
C ALA A 200 -4.09 3.54 20.15
N ASP A 201 -5.15 2.92 19.61
CA ASP A 201 -5.28 2.72 18.16
C ASP A 201 -5.47 4.06 17.43
N ILE A 202 -6.12 5.05 18.08
CA ILE A 202 -6.27 6.43 17.59
C ILE A 202 -4.90 7.11 17.47
N TYR A 203 -4.06 6.99 18.51
CA TYR A 203 -2.70 7.51 18.50
C TYR A 203 -1.88 6.90 17.35
N SER A 204 -1.85 5.57 17.25
CA SER A 204 -1.12 4.88 16.20
C SER A 204 -1.60 5.25 14.80
N THR A 205 -2.91 5.46 14.63
CA THR A 205 -3.49 5.95 13.36
C THR A 205 -3.04 7.38 13.05
N GLY A 206 -2.96 8.26 14.06
CA GLY A 206 -2.41 9.61 13.93
C GLY A 206 -0.95 9.61 13.48
N VAL A 207 -0.11 8.78 14.10
CA VAL A 207 1.31 8.60 13.72
C VAL A 207 1.42 8.10 12.28
N MET A 208 0.59 7.12 11.91
CA MET A 208 0.54 6.59 10.55
C MET A 208 0.16 7.65 9.53
N LEU A 209 -0.87 8.46 9.81
CA LEU A 209 -1.28 9.58 8.95
C LEU A 209 -0.18 10.64 8.83
N TYR A 210 0.44 11.04 9.94
CA TYR A 210 1.57 11.97 9.93
C TYR A 210 2.68 11.47 9.00
N LYS A 211 3.05 10.20 9.11
CA LYS A 211 4.10 9.60 8.28
C LYS A 211 3.71 9.50 6.81
N MET A 212 2.45 9.18 6.51
CA MET A 212 1.96 9.23 5.12
C MET A 212 2.10 10.63 4.51
N LEU A 213 1.78 11.68 5.27
CA LEU A 213 1.76 13.06 4.79
C LEU A 213 3.14 13.73 4.68
N THR A 214 4.12 13.26 5.47
CA THR A 214 5.45 13.89 5.58
C THR A 214 6.60 12.98 5.13
N GLY A 215 6.34 11.68 5.03
CA GLY A 215 7.36 10.65 4.86
C GLY A 215 8.18 10.38 6.13
N GLN A 216 7.94 11.07 7.24
CA GLN A 216 8.76 11.06 8.45
C GLN A 216 7.93 10.67 9.68
N LEU A 217 8.58 10.14 10.72
CA LEU A 217 7.91 9.91 12.00
C LEU A 217 7.77 11.23 12.77
N PRO A 218 6.71 11.39 13.59
CA PRO A 218 6.57 12.57 14.43
C PRO A 218 7.66 12.61 15.50
N GLU A 219 8.29 13.76 15.67
CA GLU A 219 9.22 14.05 16.76
C GLU A 219 8.51 14.85 17.85
N LYS A 220 8.86 14.62 19.13
CA LYS A 220 8.20 15.24 20.28
C LYS A 220 8.14 16.77 20.22
N ASP A 221 9.21 17.40 19.72
CA ASP A 221 9.33 18.84 19.54
C ASP A 221 9.55 19.20 18.05
N GLY A 222 9.03 18.34 17.15
CA GLY A 222 9.17 18.49 15.71
C GLY A 222 8.34 19.64 15.13
N PRO A 223 8.62 20.02 13.88
CA PRO A 223 7.80 21.01 13.20
C PRO A 223 6.37 20.49 12.97
N ALA A 224 5.41 21.42 13.01
CA ALA A 224 4.03 21.16 12.62
C ALA A 224 3.96 20.63 11.17
N VAL A 225 2.94 19.81 10.87
CA VAL A 225 2.85 19.12 9.57
C VAL A 225 2.75 20.12 8.42
N SER A 226 2.07 21.25 8.63
CA SER A 226 1.95 22.36 7.69
C SER A 226 3.29 23.03 7.32
N ARG A 227 4.31 22.91 8.19
CA ARG A 227 5.67 23.40 7.89
C ARG A 227 6.48 22.43 7.03
N LEU A 228 6.12 21.15 7.05
CA LEU A 228 6.78 20.10 6.26
C LEU A 228 6.12 19.91 4.90
N ASN A 229 4.81 20.15 4.81
CA ASN A 229 4.03 20.03 3.60
C ASN A 229 3.13 21.28 3.41
N PRO A 230 3.48 22.18 2.47
CA PRO A 230 2.75 23.44 2.22
C PRO A 230 1.28 23.27 1.81
N ASP A 231 0.90 22.08 1.34
CA ASP A 231 -0.49 21.78 0.98
C ASP A 231 -1.38 21.60 2.23
N LEU A 232 -0.78 21.40 3.40
CA LEU A 232 -1.46 21.27 4.69
C LEU A 232 -1.54 22.61 5.42
N ASP A 233 -2.59 22.78 6.22
CA ASP A 233 -2.89 24.00 6.96
C ASP A 233 -3.01 23.75 8.48
N ALA A 234 -3.36 24.80 9.23
CA ALA A 234 -3.52 24.71 10.68
C ALA A 234 -4.64 23.76 11.13
N GLY A 235 -5.57 23.37 10.25
CA GLY A 235 -6.56 22.33 10.52
C GLY A 235 -5.90 20.96 10.67
N TRP A 236 -4.96 20.63 9.78
CA TRP A 236 -4.18 19.40 9.85
C TRP A 236 -3.29 19.32 11.08
N ASP A 237 -2.66 20.45 11.44
CA ASP A 237 -1.85 20.54 12.66
C ASP A 237 -2.70 20.20 13.90
N ARG A 238 -3.85 20.86 14.06
CA ARG A 238 -4.76 20.61 15.19
C ARG A 238 -5.27 19.18 15.23
N PHE A 239 -5.61 18.60 14.09
CA PHE A 239 -6.09 17.21 14.02
C PHE A 239 -5.03 16.22 14.50
N LEU A 240 -3.80 16.37 14.04
CA LEU A 240 -2.69 15.50 14.41
C LEU A 240 -2.26 15.71 15.86
N ASP A 241 -2.30 16.95 16.37
CA ASP A 241 -2.05 17.26 17.78
C ASP A 241 -3.05 16.57 18.71
N ILE A 242 -4.34 16.54 18.34
CA ILE A 242 -5.38 15.82 19.08
C ILE A 242 -5.15 14.31 18.97
N ALA A 243 -4.97 13.77 17.77
CA ALA A 243 -4.82 12.33 17.55
C ALA A 243 -3.62 11.75 18.30
N MET A 244 -2.48 12.46 18.29
CA MET A 244 -1.21 12.01 18.88
C MET A 244 -0.93 12.62 20.25
N HIS A 245 -1.94 13.18 20.93
CA HIS A 245 -1.74 13.78 22.25
C HIS A 245 -1.20 12.74 23.26
N ALA A 246 -0.21 13.09 24.09
CA ALA A 246 0.39 12.12 25.02
C ALA A 246 -0.62 11.58 26.06
N ASP A 247 -1.47 12.45 26.60
CA ASP A 247 -2.62 12.10 27.46
C ASP A 247 -3.78 11.51 26.64
N PRO A 248 -4.17 10.23 26.88
CA PRO A 248 -5.28 9.56 26.19
C PRO A 248 -6.63 10.29 26.27
N SER A 249 -6.90 10.98 27.38
CA SER A 249 -8.18 11.68 27.60
C SER A 249 -8.37 12.91 26.72
N LYS A 250 -7.28 13.41 26.12
CA LYS A 250 -7.28 14.57 25.23
C LYS A 250 -7.28 14.19 23.75
N ARG A 251 -7.27 12.89 23.42
CA ARG A 251 -7.39 12.39 22.05
C ARG A 251 -8.86 12.32 21.61
N PHE A 252 -9.08 11.96 20.35
CA PHE A 252 -10.39 11.47 19.92
C PHE A 252 -10.75 10.22 20.73
N GLN A 253 -11.97 10.19 21.28
CA GLN A 253 -12.41 9.12 22.20
C GLN A 253 -12.99 7.89 21.47
N SER A 254 -13.10 7.94 20.13
CA SER A 254 -13.53 6.83 19.30
C SER A 254 -12.98 6.96 17.87
N ALA A 255 -12.93 5.83 17.15
CA ALA A 255 -12.57 5.83 15.72
C ALA A 255 -13.56 6.65 14.88
N GLU A 256 -14.85 6.60 15.22
CA GLU A 256 -15.91 7.42 14.61
C GLU A 256 -15.65 8.93 14.78
N ALA A 257 -15.31 9.38 16.00
CA ALA A 257 -15.02 10.78 16.27
C ALA A 257 -13.81 11.30 15.46
N MET A 258 -12.76 10.48 15.35
CA MET A 258 -11.61 10.80 14.50
C MET A 258 -11.99 10.80 13.01
N ALA A 259 -12.83 9.86 12.57
CA ALA A 259 -13.29 9.78 11.18
C ALA A 259 -14.11 11.01 10.78
N GLN A 260 -15.03 11.48 11.63
CA GLN A 260 -15.83 12.67 11.36
C GLN A 260 -14.96 13.93 11.20
N ASN A 261 -13.93 14.08 12.05
CA ASN A 261 -12.99 15.20 11.95
C ASN A 261 -12.10 15.07 10.69
N LEU A 262 -11.77 13.85 10.27
CA LEU A 262 -11.02 13.63 9.02
C LEU A 262 -11.89 13.96 7.79
N GLU A 263 -13.19 13.70 7.83
CA GLU A 263 -14.12 14.11 6.77
C GLU A 263 -14.21 15.64 6.64
N ASP A 264 -14.19 16.36 7.77
CA ASP A 264 -14.14 17.84 7.76
C ASP A 264 -12.86 18.35 7.09
N LEU A 265 -11.71 17.75 7.41
CA LEU A 265 -10.45 18.06 6.72
C LEU A 265 -10.51 17.73 5.23
N SER A 266 -11.13 16.61 4.87
CA SER A 266 -11.29 16.20 3.47
C SER A 266 -12.13 17.20 2.68
N ARG A 267 -13.21 17.72 3.28
CA ARG A 267 -14.05 18.75 2.64
C ARG A 267 -13.28 20.05 2.43
N ALA A 268 -12.59 20.53 3.47
CA ALA A 268 -11.77 21.73 3.38
C ALA A 268 -10.65 21.59 2.33
N TRP A 269 -10.03 20.41 2.23
CA TRP A 269 -9.04 20.10 1.21
C TRP A 269 -9.64 20.11 -0.22
N GLU A 270 -10.82 19.53 -0.41
CA GLU A 270 -11.49 19.54 -1.72
C GLU A 270 -11.84 20.96 -2.16
N GLU A 271 -12.40 21.78 -1.26
CA GLU A 271 -12.71 23.19 -1.52
C GLU A 271 -11.45 23.99 -1.90
N LYS A 272 -10.33 23.76 -1.20
CA LYS A 272 -9.03 24.36 -1.53
C LYS A 272 -8.59 23.96 -2.93
N LYS A 273 -8.68 22.66 -3.26
CA LYS A 273 -8.30 22.10 -4.56
C LYS A 273 -9.14 22.71 -5.69
N GLU A 274 -10.46 22.75 -5.53
CA GLU A 274 -11.39 23.36 -6.50
C GLU A 274 -11.07 24.85 -6.72
N THR A 275 -10.84 25.59 -5.63
CA THR A 275 -10.48 27.02 -5.72
C THR A 275 -9.18 27.23 -6.49
N VAL A 276 -8.15 26.41 -6.24
CA VAL A 276 -6.88 26.45 -6.97
C VAL A 276 -7.08 26.10 -8.45
N CYS A 277 -7.92 25.11 -8.75
CA CYS A 277 -8.22 24.70 -10.12
C CYS A 277 -9.07 25.69 -10.93
N ALA A 278 -9.86 26.52 -10.25
CA ALA A 278 -10.69 27.55 -10.88
C ALA A 278 -9.93 28.86 -11.21
N MET A 279 -8.68 29.02 -10.76
CA MET A 279 -7.93 30.27 -11.00
C MET A 279 -7.56 30.46 -12.49
N PRO A 280 -7.88 31.62 -13.12
CA PRO A 280 -7.65 31.89 -14.55
C PRO A 280 -6.20 31.69 -15.00
N ALA A 281 -5.24 32.05 -14.14
CA ALA A 281 -3.81 31.88 -14.41
C ALA A 281 -3.42 30.43 -14.71
N TYR A 282 -4.11 29.43 -14.11
CA TYR A 282 -3.81 28.01 -14.37
C TYR A 282 -4.30 27.55 -15.76
N LEU A 283 -5.46 28.05 -16.22
CA LEU A 283 -6.00 27.74 -17.54
C LEU A 283 -5.15 28.40 -18.65
N GLU A 284 -4.60 29.58 -18.36
CA GLU A 284 -3.74 30.35 -19.28
C GLU A 284 -2.27 29.88 -19.31
N THR A 285 -1.74 29.30 -18.22
CA THR A 285 -0.37 28.76 -18.18
C THR A 285 -0.26 27.29 -18.56
N ARG A 286 -1.31 26.67 -19.12
CA ARG A 286 -1.10 25.43 -19.86
C ARG A 286 -0.06 25.76 -20.92
N PRO A 287 1.11 25.11 -20.97
CA PRO A 287 1.88 25.16 -22.20
C PRO A 287 0.99 24.48 -23.23
N ASP A 288 0.31 25.28 -24.05
CA ASP A 288 -0.04 24.86 -25.39
C ASP A 288 1.25 24.23 -25.93
N GLY A 289 1.20 22.91 -26.16
CA GLY A 289 2.37 22.09 -26.52
C GLY A 289 3.08 22.54 -27.82
N ASN A 290 2.72 23.71 -28.34
CA ASN A 290 3.27 24.47 -29.43
C ASN A 290 4.61 25.17 -29.09
N GLY A 291 5.07 25.16 -27.83
CA GLY A 291 6.36 25.76 -27.44
C GLY A 291 7.36 24.83 -26.75
N ILE A 292 6.99 23.58 -26.43
CA ILE A 292 7.90 22.64 -25.76
C ILE A 292 8.86 22.09 -26.82
N ASN A 293 10.17 22.33 -26.65
CA ASN A 293 11.19 21.69 -27.48
C ASN A 293 11.14 20.18 -27.24
N LEU A 294 10.46 19.47 -28.15
CA LEU A 294 10.34 18.02 -28.16
C LEU A 294 11.67 17.42 -28.63
N GLU A 295 12.70 17.48 -27.79
CA GLU A 295 13.89 16.67 -28.04
C GLU A 295 13.43 15.21 -28.09
N LYS A 296 13.62 14.58 -29.26
CA LYS A 296 13.38 13.14 -29.40
C LYS A 296 14.30 12.44 -28.42
N THR A 297 13.71 11.92 -27.35
CA THR A 297 14.41 10.99 -26.48
C THR A 297 14.74 9.77 -27.33
N GLY A 298 16.00 9.31 -27.30
CA GLY A 298 16.43 8.14 -28.06
C GLY A 298 15.56 6.90 -27.81
N PRO A 299 15.77 5.81 -28.57
CA PRO A 299 14.93 4.62 -28.48
C PRO A 299 14.89 4.07 -27.05
N VAL A 300 13.67 3.95 -26.51
CA VAL A 300 13.44 3.33 -25.20
C VAL A 300 13.50 1.82 -25.36
N ARG A 301 14.08 1.12 -24.38
CA ARG A 301 14.19 -0.36 -24.42
C ARG A 301 12.81 -1.01 -24.51
N SER A 302 12.61 -1.83 -25.53
CA SER A 302 11.36 -2.55 -25.81
C SER A 302 11.37 -4.03 -25.41
N GLY A 303 12.55 -4.66 -25.33
CA GLY A 303 12.69 -6.07 -24.99
C GLY A 303 12.73 -6.33 -23.48
N PRO A 304 12.21 -7.46 -22.97
CA PRO A 304 12.16 -7.76 -21.54
C PRO A 304 13.56 -7.94 -20.92
N ALA A 305 13.71 -7.54 -19.66
CA ALA A 305 14.93 -7.74 -18.88
C ALA A 305 14.63 -8.35 -17.51
N LYS A 306 15.63 -9.03 -16.94
CA LYS A 306 15.63 -9.46 -15.54
C LYS A 306 16.58 -8.56 -14.74
N VAL A 307 16.01 -7.63 -13.98
CA VAL A 307 16.78 -6.63 -13.20
C VAL A 307 16.55 -6.85 -11.71
N PRO A 308 17.54 -7.39 -10.97
CA PRO A 308 17.45 -7.56 -9.52
C PRO A 308 17.25 -6.22 -8.79
N LEU A 309 16.56 -6.23 -7.64
CA LEU A 309 16.31 -5.02 -6.83
C LEU A 309 17.57 -4.19 -6.56
N LYS A 310 18.71 -4.84 -6.29
CA LYS A 310 19.99 -4.17 -6.02
C LYS A 310 20.51 -3.31 -7.17
N GLN A 311 20.14 -3.63 -8.41
CA GLN A 311 20.58 -2.93 -9.63
C GLN A 311 19.50 -1.98 -10.16
N ALA A 312 18.26 -2.10 -9.67
CA ALA A 312 17.09 -1.42 -10.24
C ALA A 312 17.25 0.11 -10.28
N ARG A 313 17.80 0.71 -9.22
CA ARG A 313 17.96 2.17 -9.13
C ARG A 313 18.88 2.71 -10.21
N GLU A 314 19.99 2.03 -10.46
CA GLU A 314 20.95 2.42 -11.50
C GLU A 314 20.39 2.11 -12.89
N CYS A 315 19.89 0.89 -13.11
CA CYS A 315 19.38 0.46 -14.41
C CYS A 315 18.17 1.27 -14.90
N PHE A 316 17.34 1.78 -14.00
CA PHE A 316 16.11 2.50 -14.33
C PHE A 316 16.17 4.00 -13.98
N ASN A 317 17.33 4.51 -13.56
CA ASN A 317 17.53 5.91 -13.15
C ASN A 317 16.52 6.39 -12.09
N LEU A 318 16.49 5.68 -10.95
CA LEU A 318 15.53 5.93 -9.86
C LEU A 318 16.20 6.55 -8.63
N THR A 319 15.44 7.38 -7.93
CA THR A 319 15.79 7.90 -6.62
C THR A 319 15.82 6.78 -5.56
N ARG A 320 16.25 7.11 -4.33
CA ARG A 320 16.18 6.17 -3.20
C ARG A 320 14.76 5.72 -2.87
N PHE A 321 13.77 6.51 -3.27
CA PHE A 321 12.35 6.23 -3.05
C PHE A 321 11.73 5.44 -4.21
N MET A 322 12.54 4.89 -5.12
CA MET A 322 12.09 4.17 -6.31
C MET A 322 11.17 5.01 -7.20
N GLN A 323 11.36 6.33 -7.21
CA GLN A 323 10.69 7.26 -8.11
C GLN A 323 11.65 7.61 -9.26
N PRO A 324 11.15 7.99 -10.45
CA PRO A 324 12.00 8.49 -11.52
C PRO A 324 12.84 9.68 -11.04
N ALA A 325 14.13 9.70 -11.40
CA ALA A 325 14.97 10.86 -11.13
C ALA A 325 14.55 12.10 -11.95
N HIS A 326 13.93 11.87 -13.12
CA HIS A 326 13.44 12.91 -14.02
C HIS A 326 12.07 12.52 -14.53
N TYR A 327 11.15 13.50 -14.59
CA TYR A 327 9.81 13.30 -15.13
C TYR A 327 9.72 13.84 -16.56
N PRO A 328 9.16 13.07 -17.50
CA PRO A 328 8.94 13.53 -18.85
C PRO A 328 7.88 14.64 -18.93
N PRO A 329 7.98 15.58 -19.89
CA PRO A 329 6.94 16.58 -20.10
C PRO A 329 5.65 15.91 -20.60
N ASP A 330 4.49 16.49 -20.25
CA ASP A 330 3.20 15.96 -20.64
C ASP A 330 2.82 16.39 -22.06
N VAL A 331 3.25 15.61 -23.04
CA VAL A 331 3.07 15.88 -24.47
C VAL A 331 2.35 14.75 -25.19
N LEU A 332 1.71 13.86 -24.42
CA LEU A 332 0.97 12.73 -24.95
C LEU A 332 -0.24 13.22 -25.74
N LYS A 333 -0.48 12.63 -26.92
CA LYS A 333 -1.57 13.03 -27.81
C LYS A 333 -2.56 11.88 -27.96
N PRO A 334 -3.87 12.10 -27.75
CA PRO A 334 -4.85 11.09 -28.08
C PRO A 334 -4.86 10.83 -29.59
N THR A 335 -4.96 9.57 -30.00
CA THR A 335 -5.08 9.15 -31.39
C THR A 335 -6.32 8.26 -31.51
N GLY A 336 -7.40 8.83 -32.06
CA GLY A 336 -8.72 8.19 -32.01
C GLY A 336 -9.24 8.02 -30.59
N ASN A 337 -10.17 7.09 -30.39
CA ASN A 337 -10.86 6.94 -29.10
C ASN A 337 -10.08 6.11 -28.07
N HIS A 338 -9.17 5.25 -28.53
CA HIS A 338 -8.62 4.17 -27.70
C HIS A 338 -7.10 4.18 -27.59
N LEU A 339 -6.40 5.04 -28.33
CA LEU A 339 -4.94 5.07 -28.37
C LEU A 339 -4.40 6.43 -27.91
N VAL A 340 -3.17 6.40 -27.39
CA VAL A 340 -2.41 7.58 -26.98
C VAL A 340 -1.00 7.46 -27.55
N GLN A 341 -0.55 8.48 -28.27
CA GLN A 341 0.78 8.53 -28.86
C GLN A 341 1.71 9.41 -28.02
N ASP A 342 2.93 8.94 -27.81
CA ASP A 342 4.02 9.72 -27.23
C ASP A 342 4.96 10.22 -28.34
N PRO A 343 4.87 11.50 -28.74
CA PRO A 343 5.67 12.03 -29.85
C PRO A 343 7.19 12.05 -29.57
N ARG A 344 7.61 11.93 -28.30
CA ARG A 344 9.04 11.95 -27.94
C ARG A 344 9.72 10.62 -28.21
N THR A 345 8.99 9.54 -27.96
CA THR A 345 9.50 8.15 -28.04
C THR A 345 8.97 7.42 -29.27
N GLY A 346 7.91 7.94 -29.89
CA GLY A 346 7.15 7.27 -30.96
C GLY A 346 6.22 6.17 -30.44
N LEU A 347 6.20 5.89 -29.13
CA LEU A 347 5.39 4.82 -28.57
C LEU A 347 3.90 5.11 -28.73
N THR A 348 3.13 4.06 -29.04
CA THR A 348 1.67 4.11 -29.03
C THR A 348 1.15 3.21 -27.93
N TRP A 349 0.30 3.77 -27.08
CA TRP A 349 -0.25 3.15 -25.89
C TRP A 349 -1.74 2.91 -26.04
N GLN A 350 -2.21 1.82 -25.45
CA GLN A 350 -3.62 1.65 -25.18
C GLN A 350 -4.07 2.62 -24.08
N ARG A 351 -5.18 3.34 -24.32
CA ARG A 351 -5.71 4.35 -23.38
C ARG A 351 -6.29 3.74 -22.11
N SER A 352 -7.08 2.67 -22.24
CA SER A 352 -7.91 2.12 -21.15
C SER A 352 -7.59 0.68 -20.76
N GLY A 353 -6.49 0.07 -21.21
CA GLY A 353 -5.97 -1.16 -20.61
C GLY A 353 -6.95 -2.33 -20.36
N THR A 354 -6.65 -3.12 -19.32
CA THR A 354 -7.55 -4.15 -18.78
C THR A 354 -8.59 -3.56 -17.82
N ALA A 355 -9.87 -3.85 -18.03
CA ALA A 355 -10.96 -3.38 -17.15
C ALA A 355 -10.80 -3.80 -15.69
N PHE A 356 -10.22 -4.99 -15.46
CA PHE A 356 -9.91 -5.50 -14.12
C PHE A 356 -8.40 -5.75 -13.99
N PRO A 357 -7.85 -5.68 -12.77
CA PRO A 357 -6.47 -6.05 -12.53
C PRO A 357 -6.30 -7.57 -12.74
N VAL A 358 -5.14 -7.96 -13.27
CA VAL A 358 -4.84 -9.35 -13.66
C VAL A 358 -3.47 -9.78 -13.15
N THR A 359 -3.27 -11.09 -13.04
CA THR A 359 -1.94 -11.65 -12.75
C THR A 359 -0.97 -11.43 -13.90
N TRP A 360 0.32 -11.53 -13.64
CA TRP A 360 1.35 -11.30 -14.68
C TRP A 360 1.26 -12.29 -15.85
N HIS A 361 0.77 -13.51 -15.62
CA HIS A 361 0.57 -14.48 -16.71
C HIS A 361 -0.67 -14.13 -17.54
N GLN A 362 -1.79 -13.79 -16.90
CA GLN A 362 -3.00 -13.33 -17.58
C GLN A 362 -2.76 -12.02 -18.35
N ALA A 363 -1.83 -11.18 -17.90
CA ALA A 363 -1.40 -9.98 -18.59
C ALA A 363 -0.79 -10.29 -19.97
N LYS A 364 -0.08 -11.42 -20.12
CA LYS A 364 0.42 -11.89 -21.42
C LYS A 364 -0.70 -12.38 -22.31
N ASP A 365 -1.58 -13.21 -21.77
CA ASP A 365 -2.75 -13.73 -22.51
C ASP A 365 -3.64 -12.57 -23.02
N TYR A 366 -3.73 -11.49 -22.25
CA TYR A 366 -4.44 -10.28 -22.66
C TYR A 366 -3.82 -9.63 -23.91
N VAL A 367 -2.51 -9.48 -23.93
CA VAL A 367 -1.78 -8.93 -25.09
C VAL A 367 -1.92 -9.84 -26.31
N ASP A 368 -1.82 -11.15 -26.12
CA ASP A 368 -2.01 -12.12 -27.21
C ASP A 368 -3.41 -12.00 -27.84
N ARG A 369 -4.45 -11.77 -27.01
CA ARG A 369 -5.80 -11.49 -27.50
C ARG A 369 -5.91 -10.17 -28.26
N LEU A 370 -5.26 -9.09 -27.79
CA LEU A 370 -5.24 -7.80 -28.50
C LEU A 370 -4.64 -7.97 -29.90
N ASN A 371 -3.56 -8.73 -30.01
CA ASN A 371 -2.90 -9.00 -31.29
C ASN A 371 -3.77 -9.83 -32.22
N ALA A 372 -4.41 -10.87 -31.71
CA ALA A 372 -5.34 -11.70 -32.48
C ALA A 372 -6.53 -10.90 -33.02
N GLN A 373 -6.96 -9.85 -32.32
CA GLN A 373 -8.07 -8.98 -32.71
C GLN A 373 -7.65 -7.77 -33.56
N ALA A 374 -6.35 -7.62 -33.85
CA ALA A 374 -5.80 -6.42 -34.49
C ALA A 374 -6.30 -5.12 -33.81
N PHE A 375 -6.28 -5.06 -32.47
CA PHE A 375 -6.82 -3.93 -31.71
C PHE A 375 -6.21 -2.60 -32.18
N GLY A 376 -7.06 -1.61 -32.48
CA GLY A 376 -6.62 -0.32 -33.02
C GLY A 376 -5.97 -0.40 -34.41
N GLY A 377 -6.19 -1.50 -35.16
CA GLY A 377 -5.57 -1.75 -36.47
C GLY A 377 -4.15 -2.33 -36.38
N HIS A 378 -3.74 -2.83 -35.21
CA HIS A 378 -2.37 -3.27 -34.94
C HIS A 378 -2.31 -4.65 -34.28
N SER A 379 -1.28 -5.43 -34.60
CA SER A 379 -1.08 -6.81 -34.12
C SER A 379 0.31 -7.06 -33.54
N ASP A 380 1.02 -5.99 -33.17
CA ASP A 380 2.37 -5.96 -32.59
C ASP A 380 2.38 -5.36 -31.16
N TRP A 381 1.25 -5.46 -30.46
CA TRP A 381 1.11 -5.08 -29.06
C TRP A 381 1.99 -5.97 -28.17
N ARG A 382 2.53 -5.36 -27.11
CA ARG A 382 3.31 -6.05 -26.10
C ARG A 382 3.03 -5.49 -24.70
N LEU A 383 3.38 -6.29 -23.69
CA LEU A 383 3.50 -5.78 -22.34
C LEU A 383 4.64 -4.76 -22.29
N PRO A 384 4.45 -3.61 -21.64
CA PRO A 384 5.47 -2.57 -21.59
C PRO A 384 6.64 -2.99 -20.72
N THR A 385 7.84 -2.52 -21.08
CA THR A 385 9.00 -2.57 -20.18
C THR A 385 8.88 -1.48 -19.13
N LEU A 386 9.65 -1.59 -18.04
CA LEU A 386 9.65 -0.55 -17.01
C LEU A 386 10.16 0.81 -17.54
N PRO A 387 11.23 0.88 -18.37
CA PRO A 387 11.61 2.11 -19.05
C PRO A 387 10.50 2.77 -19.87
N GLU A 388 9.62 1.99 -20.50
CA GLU A 388 8.48 2.52 -21.24
C GLU A 388 7.41 3.05 -20.29
N LEU A 389 7.08 2.32 -19.22
CA LEU A 389 6.15 2.83 -18.20
C LEU A 389 6.64 4.15 -17.59
N LEU A 390 7.96 4.29 -17.38
CA LEU A 390 8.57 5.53 -16.88
C LEU A 390 8.35 6.73 -17.81
N THR A 391 8.05 6.53 -19.10
CA THR A 391 7.69 7.63 -20.02
C THR A 391 6.30 8.20 -19.73
N LEU A 392 5.47 7.45 -19.00
CA LEU A 392 4.15 7.86 -18.52
C LEU A 392 4.21 8.49 -17.12
N ALA A 393 5.36 8.48 -16.46
CA ALA A 393 5.51 9.03 -15.12
C ALA A 393 5.17 10.52 -15.09
N ARG A 394 4.53 10.94 -14.01
CA ARG A 394 4.28 12.35 -13.68
C ARG A 394 4.81 12.62 -12.28
N PRO A 395 5.30 13.84 -12.01
CA PRO A 395 5.70 14.19 -10.65
C PRO A 395 4.51 14.02 -9.71
N PRO A 396 4.73 13.65 -8.44
CA PRO A 396 3.67 13.70 -7.44
C PRO A 396 3.03 15.08 -7.44
N LYS A 397 1.70 15.13 -7.53
CA LYS A 397 0.94 16.39 -7.51
C LYS A 397 1.29 17.17 -6.25
N LYS A 398 1.85 18.38 -6.41
CA LYS A 398 2.12 19.34 -5.35
C LYS A 398 1.53 20.70 -5.73
N ASP A 399 1.18 21.50 -4.75
CA ASP A 399 0.74 22.89 -4.90
C ASP A 399 -0.47 23.05 -5.86
N ARG A 400 -0.21 23.39 -7.14
CA ARG A 400 -1.25 23.76 -8.13
C ARG A 400 -1.48 22.69 -9.21
N ASP A 401 -0.78 21.57 -9.16
CA ASP A 401 -0.84 20.50 -10.18
C ASP A 401 -2.02 19.53 -10.01
N HIS A 402 -2.91 19.78 -9.06
CA HIS A 402 -4.06 18.92 -8.80
C HIS A 402 -5.05 18.84 -9.96
N CYS A 403 -5.04 19.85 -10.82
CA CYS A 403 -6.10 20.17 -11.79
C CYS A 403 -5.89 19.57 -13.19
N VAL A 404 -4.84 18.77 -13.38
CA VAL A 404 -4.57 18.10 -14.65
C VAL A 404 -5.44 16.85 -14.78
N SER A 405 -6.30 16.82 -15.81
CA SER A 405 -7.05 15.62 -16.22
C SER A 405 -6.11 14.60 -16.85
N SER A 406 -6.11 13.36 -16.37
CA SER A 406 -5.31 12.28 -16.97
C SER A 406 -5.86 11.88 -18.35
N LEU A 407 -4.97 11.75 -19.34
CA LEU A 407 -5.32 11.17 -20.65
C LEU A 407 -5.63 9.67 -20.56
N PHE A 408 -5.10 9.00 -19.54
CA PHE A 408 -5.35 7.61 -19.23
C PHE A 408 -6.48 7.46 -18.22
N ASP A 409 -7.14 6.30 -18.29
CA ASP A 409 -8.12 5.88 -17.29
C ASP A 409 -7.52 5.93 -15.87
N LEU A 410 -8.20 6.68 -14.99
CA LEU A 410 -7.78 6.97 -13.61
C LEU A 410 -7.97 5.77 -12.67
N GLU A 411 -8.74 4.76 -13.06
CA GLU A 411 -8.89 3.54 -12.26
C GLU A 411 -7.65 2.63 -12.38
N GLN A 412 -6.87 2.78 -13.46
CA GLN A 412 -5.73 1.91 -13.79
C GLN A 412 -4.41 2.45 -13.25
N LYS A 413 -4.34 2.50 -11.92
CA LYS A 413 -3.27 3.18 -11.20
C LYS A 413 -1.95 2.41 -11.24
N ARG A 414 -2.01 1.07 -11.15
CA ARG A 414 -0.81 0.23 -11.06
C ARG A 414 -0.69 -0.68 -12.27
N LEU A 415 0.41 -0.55 -13.00
CA LEU A 415 0.64 -1.21 -14.28
C LEU A 415 1.77 -2.24 -14.20
N TRP A 416 1.51 -3.44 -14.71
CA TRP A 416 2.54 -4.47 -14.88
C TRP A 416 3.60 -4.06 -15.91
N SER A 417 4.86 -4.33 -15.57
CA SER A 417 5.95 -4.42 -16.54
C SER A 417 6.19 -5.88 -16.95
N VAL A 418 6.66 -6.09 -18.18
CA VAL A 418 7.21 -7.37 -18.62
C VAL A 418 8.54 -7.70 -17.92
N ASP A 419 9.22 -6.69 -17.34
CA ASP A 419 10.51 -6.87 -16.68
C ASP A 419 10.39 -7.65 -15.38
N LYS A 420 11.27 -8.62 -15.19
CA LYS A 420 11.31 -9.45 -13.99
C LYS A 420 12.33 -8.92 -12.98
N SER A 421 12.01 -9.04 -11.70
CA SER A 421 12.99 -8.82 -10.63
C SER A 421 13.63 -10.13 -10.18
N THR A 422 12.84 -11.20 -10.11
CA THR A 422 13.30 -12.56 -9.81
C THR A 422 12.62 -13.57 -10.74
N SER A 423 12.75 -14.87 -10.50
CA SER A 423 11.95 -15.88 -11.22
C SER A 423 10.46 -15.81 -10.86
N VAL A 424 10.11 -15.29 -9.69
CA VAL A 424 8.76 -15.28 -9.10
C VAL A 424 8.21 -13.88 -8.87
N SER A 425 8.89 -12.83 -9.34
CA SER A 425 8.44 -11.45 -9.21
C SER A 425 8.75 -10.62 -10.44
N ALA A 426 7.87 -9.68 -10.76
CA ALA A 426 8.01 -8.70 -11.83
C ALA A 426 7.92 -7.27 -11.28
N TRP A 427 8.39 -6.32 -12.07
CA TRP A 427 8.26 -4.90 -11.76
C TRP A 427 6.86 -4.40 -12.11
N TYR A 428 6.35 -3.45 -11.35
CA TYR A 428 5.17 -2.67 -11.68
C TYR A 428 5.46 -1.20 -11.42
N MET A 429 4.65 -0.34 -12.01
CA MET A 429 4.68 1.10 -11.76
C MET A 429 3.32 1.57 -11.26
N ASP A 430 3.32 2.36 -10.19
CA ASP A 430 2.15 3.11 -9.75
C ASP A 430 2.20 4.49 -10.40
N LEU A 431 1.29 4.75 -11.34
CA LEU A 431 1.20 6.01 -12.08
C LEU A 431 0.67 7.16 -11.24
N GLU A 432 -0.08 6.86 -10.17
CA GLU A 432 -0.69 7.87 -9.30
C GLU A 432 0.31 8.41 -8.28
N MET A 433 1.11 7.53 -7.69
CA MET A 433 2.17 7.90 -6.73
C MET A 433 3.55 8.05 -7.38
N GLY A 434 3.69 7.69 -8.66
CA GLY A 434 4.90 7.90 -9.45
C GLY A 434 6.09 7.07 -8.99
N PHE A 435 5.89 5.86 -8.47
CA PHE A 435 6.98 4.97 -8.06
C PHE A 435 6.94 3.63 -8.79
N VAL A 436 8.07 2.93 -8.75
CA VAL A 436 8.20 1.55 -9.23
C VAL A 436 8.52 0.61 -8.09
N GLU A 437 7.98 -0.59 -8.12
CA GLU A 437 8.23 -1.59 -7.10
C GLU A 437 8.12 -2.99 -7.72
N ARG A 438 8.70 -3.99 -7.06
CA ARG A 438 8.51 -5.38 -7.47
C ARG A 438 7.30 -5.98 -6.76
N SER A 439 6.57 -6.81 -7.49
CA SER A 439 5.50 -7.63 -6.92
C SER A 439 5.62 -9.08 -7.37
N ASP A 440 5.04 -9.96 -6.57
CA ASP A 440 4.92 -11.37 -6.92
C ASP A 440 4.05 -11.54 -8.19
N LEU A 441 4.40 -12.49 -9.06
CA LEU A 441 3.67 -12.72 -10.33
C LEU A 441 2.18 -13.06 -10.16
N THR A 442 1.75 -13.44 -8.95
CA THR A 442 0.34 -13.68 -8.61
C THR A 442 -0.39 -12.45 -8.06
N GLY A 443 0.27 -11.30 -7.94
CA GLY A 443 -0.39 -10.04 -7.63
C GLY A 443 -1.27 -9.57 -8.79
N PHE A 444 -2.25 -8.73 -8.49
CA PHE A 444 -3.24 -8.25 -9.45
C PHE A 444 -2.96 -6.79 -9.78
N TYR A 445 -2.64 -6.51 -11.04
CA TYR A 445 -2.33 -5.18 -11.55
C TYR A 445 -2.91 -5.01 -12.95
N HIS A 446 -3.15 -3.77 -13.36
CA HIS A 446 -3.65 -3.49 -14.69
C HIS A 446 -2.54 -3.60 -15.74
N VAL A 447 -2.95 -3.66 -17.00
CA VAL A 447 -2.07 -3.65 -18.15
C VAL A 447 -2.50 -2.54 -19.09
N LYS A 448 -1.56 -1.72 -19.56
CA LYS A 448 -1.73 -0.91 -20.75
C LYS A 448 -0.72 -1.39 -21.78
N ALA A 449 -1.22 -2.01 -22.85
CA ALA A 449 -0.36 -2.52 -23.91
C ALA A 449 0.31 -1.35 -24.63
N VAL A 450 1.55 -1.59 -25.07
CA VAL A 450 2.34 -0.62 -25.83
C VAL A 450 2.80 -1.27 -27.13
N ARG A 451 2.96 -0.45 -28.16
CA ARG A 451 3.66 -0.81 -29.39
C ARG A 451 4.68 0.26 -29.75
N SER A 452 5.69 -0.14 -30.48
CA SER A 452 6.65 0.80 -31.05
C SER A 452 6.00 1.59 -32.19
N GLY A 453 6.36 2.86 -32.33
CA GLY A 453 5.96 3.65 -33.49
C GLY A 453 6.55 3.06 -34.77
N SER A 454 5.79 3.16 -35.86
CA SER A 454 6.26 2.91 -37.22
C SER A 454 7.19 4.02 -37.71
#